data_AF-A0A9D6DGE0-F1
#
_entry.id   AF-A0A9D6DGE0-F1
#
_cell.length_a   1.000
_cell.length_b   1.000
_cell.length_c   1.000
_cell.angle_alpha   90.00
_cell.angle_beta   90.00
_cell.angle_gamma   90.00
#
_symmetry.space_group_name_H-M   'P 1'
#
loop_
_entity.id
_entity.type
_entity.pdbx_description
1 polymer ?
#
loop_
_entity_poly.entity_id
_entity_poly.type
_entity_poly.pdbx_seq_one_letter_code
_entity_poly.pdbx_strand_id
1 'polypeptide(L)'
;MPETLNDYETRFMQRIERRSQFLKLLFIAEFGIYLPPDETQRKRSIEALVRMMARQSELPHLRAETLHAAFDIVRNHLEAMQRVLPHDVQYRNRLKRDW
;
A
#
# COMPACT_ATOMS: atom_id res chain seq x y z
N MET A 1 -22.65 5.60 -12.29
CA MET A 1 -22.83 4.48 -11.34
C MET A 1 -21.47 3.84 -11.14
N PRO A 2 -21.06 3.44 -9.92
CA PRO A 2 -19.79 2.74 -9.78
C PRO A 2 -19.91 1.42 -10.56
N GLU A 3 -19.07 1.25 -11.60
CA GLU A 3 -19.00 -0.01 -12.33
C GLU A 3 -18.69 -1.12 -11.33
N THR A 4 -19.59 -2.11 -11.27
CA THR A 4 -19.39 -3.31 -10.46
C THR A 4 -18.06 -3.96 -10.83
N LEU A 5 -17.21 -4.22 -9.82
CA LEU A 5 -15.93 -4.90 -10.02
C LEU A 5 -16.15 -6.24 -10.73
N ASN A 6 -15.26 -6.58 -11.65
CA ASN A 6 -15.27 -7.93 -12.23
C ASN A 6 -14.74 -8.97 -11.22
N ASP A 7 -14.83 -10.26 -11.57
CA ASP A 7 -14.40 -11.35 -10.68
C ASP A 7 -12.91 -11.29 -10.32
N TYR A 8 -12.05 -10.94 -11.28
CA TYR A 8 -10.60 -10.81 -11.06
C TYR A 8 -10.28 -9.65 -10.13
N GLU A 9 -10.94 -8.51 -10.32
CA GLU A 9 -10.81 -7.33 -9.48
C GLU A 9 -11.31 -7.58 -8.06
N THR A 10 -12.45 -8.27 -7.92
CA THR A 10 -13.00 -8.66 -6.62
C THR A 10 -12.02 -9.54 -5.85
N ARG A 11 -11.48 -10.58 -6.50
CA ARG A 11 -10.49 -11.49 -5.88
C ARG A 11 -9.19 -10.76 -5.52
N PHE A 12 -8.77 -9.82 -6.36
CA PHE A 12 -7.62 -8.96 -6.09
C PHE A 12 -7.84 -8.07 -4.88
N MET A 13 -8.96 -7.36 -4.81
CA MET A 13 -9.30 -6.50 -3.69
C MET A 13 -9.44 -7.28 -2.38
N GLN A 14 -10.03 -8.48 -2.40
CA GLN A 14 -10.06 -9.38 -1.23
C GLN A 14 -8.65 -9.78 -0.75
N ARG A 15 -7.67 -9.91 -1.66
CA ARG A 15 -6.27 -10.14 -1.25
C ARG A 15 -5.64 -8.89 -0.68
N ILE A 16 -5.86 -7.73 -1.28
CA ILE A 16 -5.40 -6.44 -0.74
C ILE A 16 -5.92 -6.25 0.69
N GLU A 17 -7.20 -6.51 0.91
CA GLU A 17 -7.82 -6.41 2.24
C GLU A 17 -7.19 -7.39 3.27
N ARG A 18 -7.00 -8.66 2.91
CA ARG A 18 -6.30 -9.60 3.81
C ARG A 18 -4.87 -9.16 4.14
N ARG A 19 -4.17 -8.58 3.16
CA ARG A 19 -2.80 -8.06 3.37
C ARG A 19 -2.81 -6.78 4.21
N SER A 20 -3.79 -5.89 4.03
CA SER A 20 -3.91 -4.69 4.86
C SER A 20 -4.25 -5.02 6.31
N GLN A 21 -5.06 -6.06 6.55
CA GLN A 21 -5.28 -6.61 7.90
C GLN A 21 -3.98 -7.11 8.54
N PHE A 22 -3.13 -7.82 7.78
CA PHE A 22 -1.82 -8.23 8.26
C PHE A 22 -0.90 -7.04 8.58
N LEU A 23 -0.89 -6.00 7.73
CA LEU A 23 -0.17 -4.76 8.02
C LEU A 23 -0.70 -4.11 9.31
N LYS A 24 -2.02 -4.06 9.50
CA LYS A 24 -2.62 -3.54 10.73
C LYS A 24 -2.14 -4.31 11.97
N LEU A 25 -2.03 -5.64 11.89
CA LEU A 25 -1.50 -6.46 12.99
C LEU A 25 -0.03 -6.14 13.29
N LEU A 26 0.82 -6.03 12.27
CA LEU A 26 2.21 -5.61 12.45
C LEU A 26 2.30 -4.25 13.14
N PHE A 27 1.48 -3.29 12.68
CA PHE A 27 1.42 -1.97 13.25
C PHE A 27 1.03 -1.98 14.74
N ILE A 28 0.04 -2.79 15.13
CA ILE A 28 -0.39 -2.95 16.53
C ILE A 28 0.73 -3.56 17.38
N ALA A 29 1.51 -4.48 16.81
CA ALA A 29 2.68 -5.08 17.44
C ALA A 29 3.94 -4.19 17.35
N GLU A 30 3.80 -2.90 17.04
CA GLU A 30 4.88 -1.91 16.92
C GLU A 30 5.94 -2.24 15.85
N PHE A 31 5.59 -3.07 14.87
CA PHE A 31 6.41 -3.33 13.70
C PHE A 31 6.02 -2.42 12.53
N GLY A 32 6.98 -1.61 12.09
CA GLY A 32 6.85 -0.75 10.91
C GLY A 32 7.63 -1.27 9.71
N ILE A 33 7.06 -1.13 8.52
CA ILE A 33 7.79 -1.35 7.26
C ILE A 33 8.40 -0.01 6.83
N TYR A 34 9.69 0.01 6.56
CA TYR A 34 10.37 1.20 6.04
C TYR A 34 9.84 1.59 4.66
N LEU A 35 9.61 2.89 4.46
CA LEU A 35 9.42 3.49 3.14
C LEU A 35 10.56 4.45 2.82
N PRO A 36 10.95 4.58 1.53
CA PRO A 36 11.91 5.60 1.12
C PRO A 36 11.45 7.04 1.49
N PRO A 37 12.40 7.92 1.86
CA PRO A 37 12.09 9.33 2.14
C PRO A 37 11.69 10.08 0.88
N ASP A 38 12.29 9.74 -0.27
CA ASP A 38 11.93 10.30 -1.57
C ASP A 38 10.52 9.85 -2.00
N GLU A 39 9.67 10.81 -2.36
CA GLU A 39 8.26 10.57 -2.68
C GLU A 39 8.09 9.75 -3.97
N THR A 40 8.93 9.99 -4.97
CA THR A 40 8.86 9.26 -6.24
C THR A 40 9.25 7.80 -6.05
N GLN A 41 10.34 7.55 -5.32
CA GLN A 41 10.75 6.19 -4.96
C GLN A 41 9.70 5.51 -4.10
N ARG A 42 9.15 6.19 -3.10
CA ARG A 42 8.07 5.67 -2.26
C ARG A 42 6.87 5.23 -3.07
N LYS A 43 6.37 6.11 -3.96
CA LYS A 43 5.23 5.80 -4.84
C LYS A 43 5.53 4.54 -5.67
N ARG A 44 6.69 4.47 -6.32
CA ARG A 44 7.10 3.32 -7.12
C ARG A 44 7.22 2.04 -6.30
N SER A 45 7.77 2.10 -5.10
CA SER A 45 7.88 0.95 -4.19
C SER A 45 6.50 0.41 -3.80
N ILE A 46 5.55 1.29 -3.50
CA ILE A 46 4.18 0.89 -3.16
C ILE A 46 3.45 0.32 -4.39
N GLU A 47 3.58 0.96 -5.56
CA GLU A 47 3.02 0.44 -6.82
C GLU A 47 3.57 -0.95 -7.15
N ALA A 48 4.88 -1.17 -7.01
CA ALA A 48 5.50 -2.47 -7.20
C ALA A 48 4.95 -3.51 -6.21
N LEU A 49 4.80 -3.13 -4.93
CA LEU A 49 4.23 -4.01 -3.92
C LEU A 49 2.79 -4.41 -4.25
N VAL A 50 1.95 -3.46 -4.66
CA VAL A 50 0.55 -3.71 -5.07
C VAL A 50 0.50 -4.66 -6.26
N ARG A 51 1.34 -4.44 -7.28
CA ARG A 51 1.42 -5.32 -8.46
C ARG A 51 1.85 -6.74 -8.08
N MET A 52 2.77 -6.91 -7.12
CA MET A 52 3.16 -8.23 -6.60
C MET A 52 2.04 -8.96 -5.84
N MET A 53 1.01 -8.26 -5.37
CA MET A 53 -0.16 -8.88 -4.72
C MET A 53 -1.22 -9.41 -5.73
N ALA A 54 -1.12 -9.00 -7.00
CA ALA A 54 -1.92 -9.56 -8.08
C ALA A 54 -1.30 -10.86 -8.59
N ARG A 55 -2.15 -11.84 -8.98
CA ARG A 55 -1.65 -13.01 -9.73
C ARG A 55 -1.38 -12.57 -11.16
N GLN A 56 -0.41 -13.23 -11.81
CA GLN A 56 -0.06 -12.92 -13.20
C GLN A 56 -1.26 -13.02 -14.15
N SER A 57 -2.16 -13.99 -13.93
CA SER A 57 -3.37 -14.15 -14.74
C SER A 57 -4.43 -13.05 -14.53
N GLU A 58 -4.38 -12.32 -13.42
CA GLU A 58 -5.34 -11.24 -13.13
C GLU A 58 -4.86 -9.90 -13.67
N LEU A 59 -3.55 -9.66 -13.75
CA LEU A 59 -2.96 -8.37 -14.14
C LEU A 59 -3.56 -7.76 -15.42
N PRO A 60 -3.82 -8.52 -16.51
CA PRO A 60 -4.42 -7.97 -17.73
C PRO A 60 -5.88 -7.51 -17.55
N HIS A 61 -6.56 -7.97 -16.50
CA HIS A 61 -7.98 -7.73 -16.23
C HIS A 61 -8.23 -6.68 -15.14
N LEU A 62 -7.17 -6.11 -14.56
CA LEU A 62 -7.28 -5.08 -13.53
C LEU A 62 -7.32 -3.70 -14.19
N ARG A 63 -8.41 -2.96 -13.94
CA ARG A 63 -8.50 -1.55 -14.35
C ARG A 63 -7.54 -0.68 -13.54
N ALA A 64 -7.17 0.47 -14.12
CA ALA A 64 -6.29 1.43 -13.48
C ALA A 64 -6.87 1.95 -12.16
N GLU A 65 -8.19 2.13 -12.09
CA GLU A 65 -8.93 2.58 -10.92
C GLU A 65 -8.83 1.56 -9.77
N THR A 66 -8.91 0.26 -10.09
CA THR A 66 -8.77 -0.82 -9.11
C THR A 66 -7.34 -0.86 -8.53
N LEU A 67 -6.33 -0.68 -9.38
CA LEU A 67 -4.93 -0.58 -8.94
C LEU A 67 -4.70 0.67 -8.08
N HIS A 68 -5.32 1.80 -8.43
CA HIS A 68 -5.25 3.04 -7.65
C HIS A 68 -5.90 2.88 -6.27
N ALA A 69 -7.08 2.28 -6.20
CA ALA A 69 -7.76 1.99 -4.94
C ALA A 69 -6.91 1.07 -4.04
N ALA A 70 -6.33 0.02 -4.62
CA ALA A 70 -5.41 -0.86 -3.90
C ALA A 70 -4.15 -0.12 -3.41
N PHE A 71 -3.60 0.76 -4.25
CA PHE A 71 -2.47 1.62 -3.88
C PHE A 71 -2.79 2.51 -2.69
N ASP A 72 -3.93 3.20 -2.69
CA ASP A 72 -4.30 4.08 -1.58
C ASP A 72 -4.47 3.32 -0.26
N ILE A 73 -5.10 2.14 -0.30
CA ILE A 73 -5.24 1.28 0.89
C ILE A 73 -3.87 0.92 1.46
N VAL A 74 -2.98 0.39 0.61
CA VAL A 74 -1.65 -0.04 1.03
C VAL A 74 -0.80 1.14 1.48
N ARG A 75 -0.81 2.27 0.76
CA ARG A 75 -0.11 3.50 1.13
C ARG A 75 -0.51 3.95 2.52
N ASN A 76 -1.81 4.06 2.81
CA ASN A 76 -2.29 4.57 4.09
C ASN A 76 -1.77 3.72 5.27
N HIS A 77 -1.74 2.39 5.13
CA HIS A 77 -1.18 1.50 6.15
C HIS A 77 0.34 1.67 6.30
N LEU A 78 1.08 1.69 5.19
CA LEU A 78 2.55 1.82 5.24
C LEU A 78 3.00 3.20 5.73
N GLU A 79 2.29 4.27 5.39
CA GLU A 79 2.58 5.61 5.91
C GLU A 79 2.29 5.70 7.41
N ALA A 80 1.18 5.12 7.88
CA ALA A 80 0.89 5.05 9.31
C ALA A 80 1.96 4.28 10.10
N MET A 81 2.60 3.29 9.49
CA MET A 81 3.71 2.53 10.09
C MET A 81 4.99 3.34 10.26
N GLN A 82 5.19 4.46 9.54
CA GLN A 82 6.45 5.21 9.66
C GLN A 82 6.66 5.76 11.08
N ARG A 83 5.58 5.98 11.85
CA ARG A 83 5.64 6.49 13.23
C ARG A 83 6.17 5.51 14.28
N VAL A 84 6.23 4.21 13.95
CA VAL A 84 6.76 3.17 14.86
C VAL A 84 8.18 2.77 14.50
N LEU A 85 8.77 3.36 13.46
CA LEU A 85 10.18 3.14 13.11
C LEU A 85 11.11 3.85 14.10
N PRO A 86 12.39 3.46 14.20
CA PRO A 86 13.38 4.18 14.99
C PRO A 86 13.47 5.68 14.65
N HIS A 87 13.77 6.52 15.65
CA HIS A 87 13.74 7.99 15.51
C HIS A 87 14.67 8.55 14.42
N ASP A 88 15.82 7.94 14.20
CA ASP A 88 16.75 8.30 13.12
C ASP A 88 16.14 8.07 11.74
N VAL A 89 15.40 6.97 11.57
CA VAL A 89 14.63 6.67 10.36
C VAL A 89 13.47 7.65 10.22
N GLN A 90 12.73 7.93 11.28
CA GLN A 90 11.64 8.92 11.26
C GLN A 90 12.13 10.31 10.86
N TYR A 91 13.31 10.72 11.34
CA TYR A 91 13.90 12.03 11.01
C TYR A 91 14.24 12.12 9.52
N ARG A 92 14.83 11.07 8.95
CA ARG A 92 15.11 10.97 7.50
C ARG A 92 13.83 10.91 6.67
N ASN A 93 12.84 10.16 7.15
CA ASN A 93 11.55 9.93 6.49
C ASN A 93 10.53 11.01 6.80
N ARG A 94 10.91 12.08 7.52
CA ARG A 94 10.02 13.17 7.90
C ARG A 94 9.40 13.69 6.62
N LEU A 95 8.17 13.23 6.37
CA LEU A 95 7.28 13.76 5.36
C LEU A 95 7.33 15.26 5.57
N LYS A 96 7.96 15.99 4.64
CA LYS A 96 7.81 17.43 4.57
C LYS A 96 6.35 17.66 4.18
N ARG A 97 5.44 17.50 5.15
CA ARG A 97 4.11 18.06 5.10
C ARG A 97 4.36 19.54 5.34
N ASP A 98 4.48 20.28 4.24
CA ASP A 98 4.34 21.72 4.25
C ASP A 98 2.95 21.99 4.83
N TRP A 99 2.90 22.31 6.12
CA TRP A 99 1.79 23.04 6.70
C TRP A 99 2.15 24.51 6.69
#